data_AF-A0A9E2CIV7-F1
#
_entry.id   AF-A0A9E2CIV7-F1
#
_cell.length_a   1.000
_cell.length_b   1.000
_cell.length_c   1.000
_cell.angle_alpha   90.00
_cell.angle_beta   90.00
_cell.angle_gamma   90.00
#
_symmetry.space_group_name_H-M   'P 1'
#
loop_
_entity.id
_entity.type
_entity.pdbx_description
1 polymer ?
#
loop_
_entity_poly.entity_id
_entity_poly.type
_entity_poly.pdbx_seq_one_letter_code
_entity_poly.pdbx_strand_id
1 'polypeptide(L)'
;ADPERVLLVCEGPFDAIALDHFLRTNKTRARYDVLAVPGAAGFNKEWLKYLKSRTVRLLFDNDKAGRDGQQRIAKLVRDEKVDCRLSVLEWPSGYPDKCDIGDLIRDGVNVADFAREHCIKVTAGQRRILFLSGDAIPEEKVGWWWRGHIPFNTFVSLSGLMGTQKSAVVRDLAARGTAGLLMPNSTDAVPPFDVLYFTSEDSASRVRDLVRIHHGDVNRLHVHDIATSSEPLDILDCMADVEAGINSHGARVVIIDALNSFVGGEIGTDSKARRTLSGRLQSLARRTGACIIGIRNWGRAEGGTASQKALGATSLSDVARCVMNTRELPPIGEGGPRRFLLEFEKVSDAPKPKAVPYTVQDRSTGPSDSHLREIFWEKEITEEDLRRILHPEDKKVARKGNGSGATHLAVVGPKGAKRKR
;
A
#
# COMPACT_ATOMS: atom_id res chain seq x y z
N ALA A 1 -29.02 -11.55 -34.11
CA ALA A 1 -29.82 -12.13 -33.02
C ALA A 1 -30.69 -11.01 -32.44
N ASP A 2 -31.93 -11.32 -32.07
CA ASP A 2 -32.91 -10.32 -31.60
C ASP A 2 -32.54 -9.83 -30.18
N PRO A 3 -32.23 -8.54 -29.97
CA PRO A 3 -31.80 -8.01 -28.67
C PRO A 3 -32.90 -8.07 -27.59
N GLU A 4 -34.17 -8.23 -27.97
CA GLU A 4 -35.30 -8.38 -27.03
C GLU A 4 -35.38 -9.79 -26.42
N ARG A 5 -34.73 -10.79 -27.04
CA ARG A 5 -34.72 -12.17 -26.53
C ARG A 5 -33.68 -12.35 -25.43
N VAL A 6 -34.07 -13.04 -24.37
CA VAL A 6 -33.15 -13.41 -23.28
C VAL A 6 -32.31 -14.61 -23.71
N LEU A 7 -31.00 -14.50 -23.59
CA LEU A 7 -30.07 -15.59 -23.86
C LEU A 7 -29.91 -16.45 -22.60
N LEU A 8 -30.29 -17.73 -22.68
CA LEU A 8 -30.07 -18.75 -21.66
C LEU A 8 -28.84 -19.58 -22.05
N VAL A 9 -27.84 -19.63 -21.16
CA VAL A 9 -26.57 -20.33 -21.40
C VAL A 9 -26.47 -21.51 -20.45
N CYS A 10 -26.55 -22.73 -20.99
CA CYS A 10 -26.42 -23.97 -20.24
C CYS A 10 -24.98 -24.46 -20.20
N GLU A 11 -24.63 -25.21 -19.14
CA GLU A 11 -23.30 -25.79 -18.95
C GLU A 11 -22.96 -26.84 -20.04
N GLY A 12 -23.93 -27.65 -20.45
CA GLY A 12 -23.76 -28.69 -21.45
C GLY A 12 -24.74 -28.63 -22.63
N PRO A 13 -24.44 -29.36 -23.72
CA PRO A 13 -25.32 -29.43 -24.89
C PRO A 13 -26.64 -30.17 -24.61
N PHE A 14 -26.65 -31.16 -23.71
CA PHE A 14 -27.85 -31.92 -23.39
C PHE A 14 -28.88 -31.07 -22.62
N ASP A 15 -28.44 -30.24 -21.67
CA ASP A 15 -29.30 -29.27 -20.99
C ASP A 15 -29.91 -28.26 -21.94
N ALA A 16 -29.12 -27.76 -22.89
CA ALA A 16 -29.60 -26.83 -23.91
C ALA A 16 -30.67 -27.48 -24.81
N ILE A 17 -30.49 -28.74 -25.21
CA ILE A 17 -31.47 -29.49 -26.00
C ILE A 17 -32.76 -29.70 -25.20
N ALA A 18 -32.64 -30.14 -23.94
CA ALA A 18 -33.79 -30.34 -23.06
C ALA A 18 -34.56 -29.03 -22.85
N LEU A 19 -33.85 -27.93 -22.60
CA LEU A 19 -34.43 -26.61 -22.43
C LEU A 19 -35.09 -26.08 -23.71
N ASP A 20 -34.46 -26.25 -24.88
CA ASP A 20 -35.05 -25.85 -26.17
C ASP A 20 -36.37 -26.59 -26.43
N HIS A 21 -36.41 -27.90 -26.15
CA HIS A 21 -37.62 -28.70 -26.23
C HIS A 21 -38.69 -28.20 -25.26
N PHE A 22 -38.34 -28.02 -23.98
CA PHE A 22 -39.25 -27.51 -22.95
C PHE A 22 -39.89 -26.17 -23.36
N LEU A 23 -39.09 -25.22 -23.84
CA LEU A 23 -39.58 -23.89 -24.25
C LEU A 23 -40.52 -23.95 -25.47
N ARG A 24 -40.32 -24.91 -26.39
CA ARG A 24 -41.21 -25.12 -27.54
C ARG A 24 -42.54 -25.70 -27.11
N THR A 25 -42.51 -26.74 -26.28
CA THR A 25 -43.72 -27.39 -25.75
C THR A 25 -44.58 -26.39 -24.97
N ASN A 26 -43.96 -25.48 -24.22
CA ASN A 26 -44.65 -24.42 -23.47
C ASN A 26 -44.94 -23.15 -24.29
N LYS A 27 -44.67 -23.13 -25.60
CA LYS A 27 -44.90 -21.98 -26.51
C LYS A 27 -44.21 -20.67 -26.06
N THR A 28 -43.13 -20.75 -25.29
CA THR A 28 -42.35 -19.59 -24.80
C THR A 28 -41.05 -19.37 -25.59
N ARG A 29 -40.67 -20.31 -26.47
CA ARG A 29 -39.42 -20.29 -27.24
C ARG A 29 -39.11 -18.99 -27.98
N ALA A 30 -40.13 -18.24 -28.41
CA ALA A 30 -39.95 -16.96 -29.11
C ALA A 30 -39.30 -15.86 -28.25
N ARG A 31 -39.31 -15.99 -26.92
CA ARG A 31 -38.75 -15.01 -25.96
C ARG A 31 -37.28 -15.27 -25.61
N TYR A 32 -36.75 -16.43 -26.00
CA TYR A 32 -35.46 -16.92 -25.54
C TYR A 32 -34.58 -17.38 -26.69
N ASP A 33 -33.28 -17.18 -26.55
CA ASP A 33 -32.26 -17.92 -27.29
C ASP A 33 -31.55 -18.87 -26.32
N VAL A 34 -31.18 -20.05 -26.79
CA VAL A 34 -30.51 -21.08 -25.97
C VAL A 34 -29.12 -21.33 -26.54
N LEU A 35 -28.12 -21.33 -25.67
CA LEU A 35 -26.71 -21.60 -25.99
C LEU A 35 -26.17 -22.64 -25.02
N ALA A 36 -25.38 -23.58 -25.50
CA ALA A 36 -24.59 -24.49 -24.65
C ALA A 36 -23.12 -24.08 -24.68
N VAL A 37 -22.43 -24.27 -23.55
CA VAL A 37 -20.97 -24.32 -23.53
C VAL A 37 -20.50 -25.79 -23.56
N PRO A 38 -19.21 -26.08 -23.81
CA PRO A 38 -18.69 -27.45 -23.79
C PRO A 38 -18.56 -28.08 -22.38
N GLY A 39 -19.04 -27.42 -21.33
CA GLY A 39 -18.82 -27.73 -19.91
C GLY A 39 -18.40 -26.50 -19.09
N ALA A 40 -18.44 -26.57 -17.76
CA ALA A 40 -18.19 -25.44 -16.84
C ALA A 40 -16.92 -24.63 -17.14
N ALA A 41 -15.86 -25.30 -17.61
CA ALA A 41 -14.59 -24.68 -17.91
C ALA A 41 -14.41 -24.21 -19.36
N GLY A 42 -15.33 -24.58 -20.26
CA GLY A 42 -15.15 -24.51 -21.71
C GLY A 42 -15.48 -23.17 -22.39
N PHE A 43 -15.77 -22.11 -21.62
CA PHE A 43 -16.13 -20.81 -22.20
C PHE A 43 -14.89 -20.03 -22.65
N ASN A 44 -14.74 -19.84 -23.97
CA ASN A 44 -13.64 -19.07 -24.56
C ASN A 44 -13.95 -17.56 -24.53
N LYS A 45 -12.94 -16.73 -24.21
CA LYS A 45 -13.02 -15.26 -24.23
C LYS A 45 -13.54 -14.70 -25.56
N GLU A 46 -13.24 -15.31 -26.71
CA GLU A 46 -13.73 -14.87 -28.02
C GLU A 46 -15.27 -14.94 -28.14
N TRP A 47 -15.93 -15.72 -27.30
CA TRP A 47 -17.38 -15.90 -27.33
C TRP A 47 -18.14 -14.78 -26.60
N LEU A 48 -17.43 -13.89 -25.90
CA LEU A 48 -18.03 -12.69 -25.29
C LEU A 48 -18.80 -11.83 -26.30
N LYS A 49 -18.42 -11.87 -27.58
CA LYS A 49 -19.13 -11.18 -28.67
C LYS A 49 -20.60 -11.60 -28.80
N TYR A 50 -20.96 -12.82 -28.40
CA TYR A 50 -22.33 -13.32 -28.44
C TYR A 50 -23.20 -12.81 -27.28
N LEU A 51 -22.58 -12.28 -26.23
CA LEU A 51 -23.27 -11.74 -25.04
C LEU A 51 -23.61 -10.25 -25.18
N LYS A 52 -22.94 -9.54 -26.10
CA LYS A 52 -23.01 -8.09 -26.24
C LYS A 52 -24.43 -7.59 -26.53
N SER A 53 -24.84 -6.57 -25.77
CA SER A 53 -26.13 -5.90 -25.76
C SER A 53 -27.33 -6.84 -25.56
N ARG A 54 -27.13 -7.97 -24.87
CA ARG A 54 -28.19 -8.95 -24.55
C ARG A 54 -28.46 -9.02 -23.06
N THR A 55 -29.62 -9.56 -22.70
CA THR A 55 -29.89 -10.08 -21.36
C THR A 55 -29.49 -11.54 -21.31
N VAL A 56 -28.56 -11.90 -20.42
CA VAL A 56 -27.92 -13.22 -20.37
C VAL A 56 -28.15 -13.86 -19.01
N ARG A 57 -28.59 -15.12 -19.00
CA ARG A 57 -28.68 -15.94 -17.78
C ARG A 57 -27.80 -17.17 -17.94
N LEU A 58 -26.85 -17.35 -17.02
CA LEU A 58 -26.08 -18.59 -16.92
C LEU A 58 -26.87 -19.57 -16.07
N LEU A 59 -27.03 -20.80 -16.58
CA LEU A 59 -27.81 -21.89 -16.00
C LEU A 59 -26.91 -23.12 -15.88
N PHE A 60 -25.92 -23.05 -14.98
CA PHE A 60 -24.94 -24.13 -14.78
C PHE A 60 -25.35 -25.03 -13.62
N ASP A 61 -24.74 -26.20 -13.56
CA ASP A 61 -25.15 -27.29 -12.69
C ASP A 61 -24.96 -26.92 -11.20
N ASN A 62 -25.73 -27.58 -10.33
CA ASN A 62 -25.66 -27.38 -8.89
C ASN A 62 -24.46 -28.12 -8.27
N ASP A 63 -23.26 -27.81 -8.72
CA ASP A 63 -22.03 -28.34 -8.15
C ASP A 63 -20.93 -27.27 -8.08
N LYS A 64 -19.74 -27.68 -7.63
CA LYS A 64 -18.61 -26.74 -7.54
C LYS A 64 -18.14 -26.28 -8.92
N ALA A 65 -18.11 -27.16 -9.91
CA ALA A 65 -17.62 -26.83 -11.25
C ALA A 65 -18.54 -25.81 -11.93
N GLY A 66 -19.85 -26.01 -11.85
CA GLY A 66 -20.86 -25.09 -12.37
C GLY A 66 -20.77 -23.70 -11.72
N ARG A 67 -20.67 -23.64 -10.39
CA ARG A 67 -20.48 -22.36 -9.66
C ARG A 67 -19.20 -21.63 -10.09
N ASP A 68 -18.07 -22.35 -10.15
CA ASP A 68 -16.78 -21.77 -10.56
C ASP A 68 -16.80 -21.30 -12.03
N GLY A 69 -17.49 -22.04 -12.90
CA GLY A 69 -17.70 -21.71 -14.31
C GLY A 69 -18.49 -20.40 -14.49
N GLN A 70 -19.62 -20.25 -13.79
CA GLN A 70 -20.42 -19.02 -13.83
C GLN A 70 -19.60 -17.82 -13.33
N GLN A 71 -18.84 -17.98 -12.24
CA GLN A 71 -17.98 -16.92 -11.70
C GLN A 71 -16.87 -16.52 -12.68
N ARG A 72 -16.28 -17.49 -13.39
CA ARG A 72 -15.27 -17.24 -14.41
C ARG A 72 -15.81 -16.40 -15.56
N ILE A 73 -16.99 -16.75 -16.08
CA ILE A 73 -17.64 -15.98 -17.17
C ILE A 73 -18.02 -14.59 -16.67
N ALA A 74 -18.56 -14.47 -15.45
CA ALA A 74 -18.87 -13.18 -14.83
C ALA A 74 -17.64 -12.28 -14.67
N LYS A 75 -16.49 -12.87 -14.30
CA LYS A 75 -15.21 -12.17 -14.24
C LYS A 75 -14.76 -11.71 -15.63
N LEU A 76 -14.81 -12.57 -16.65
CA LEU A 76 -14.46 -12.20 -18.03
C LEU A 76 -15.32 -11.06 -18.57
N VAL A 77 -16.64 -11.11 -18.37
CA VAL A 77 -17.58 -10.04 -18.76
C VAL A 77 -17.20 -8.71 -18.09
N ARG A 78 -16.78 -8.76 -16.81
CA ARG A 78 -16.36 -7.58 -16.04
C ARG A 78 -15.02 -7.03 -16.51
N ASP A 79 -14.02 -7.88 -16.67
CA ASP A 79 -12.65 -7.51 -17.04
C ASP A 79 -12.60 -6.91 -18.44
N GLU A 80 -13.38 -7.48 -19.37
CA GLU A 80 -13.49 -7.02 -20.76
C GLU A 80 -14.56 -5.94 -20.97
N LYS A 81 -15.25 -5.51 -19.90
CA LYS A 81 -16.31 -4.48 -19.91
C LYS A 81 -17.36 -4.73 -21.00
N VAL A 82 -17.81 -5.98 -21.12
CA VAL A 82 -18.83 -6.35 -22.10
C VAL A 82 -20.16 -5.71 -21.69
N ASP A 83 -20.72 -4.91 -22.60
CA ASP A 83 -22.05 -4.34 -22.44
C ASP A 83 -23.10 -5.45 -22.51
N CYS A 84 -23.54 -6.00 -21.37
CA CYS A 84 -24.64 -6.95 -21.30
C CYS A 84 -25.30 -6.94 -19.91
N ARG A 85 -26.53 -7.44 -19.82
CA ARG A 85 -27.24 -7.66 -18.55
C ARG A 85 -27.05 -9.11 -18.13
N LEU A 86 -25.98 -9.40 -17.39
CA LEU A 86 -25.65 -10.76 -16.94
C LEU A 86 -26.31 -11.09 -15.60
N SER A 87 -26.85 -12.30 -15.48
CA SER A 87 -27.25 -12.92 -14.22
C SER A 87 -26.80 -14.38 -14.17
N VAL A 88 -26.50 -14.88 -12.98
CA VAL A 88 -26.04 -16.26 -12.73
C VAL A 88 -27.07 -17.00 -11.90
N LEU A 89 -27.26 -18.29 -12.16
CA LEU A 89 -28.15 -19.12 -11.37
C LEU A 89 -27.55 -19.37 -9.99
N GLU A 90 -28.29 -19.01 -8.94
CA GLU A 90 -28.01 -19.43 -7.57
C GLU A 90 -29.06 -20.47 -7.16
N TRP A 91 -28.63 -21.71 -6.98
CA TRP A 91 -29.51 -22.82 -6.62
C TRP A 91 -30.07 -22.64 -5.20
N PRO A 92 -31.40 -22.72 -5.00
CA PRO A 92 -32.00 -22.64 -3.67
C PRO A 92 -31.57 -23.78 -2.75
N SER A 93 -31.58 -23.54 -1.43
CA SER A 93 -31.35 -24.60 -0.45
C SER A 93 -32.47 -25.64 -0.52
N GLY A 94 -32.12 -26.88 -0.89
CA GLY A 94 -33.06 -28.01 -1.03
C GLY A 94 -32.88 -28.82 -2.31
N TYR A 95 -32.17 -28.29 -3.32
CA TYR A 95 -31.84 -29.04 -4.52
C TYR A 95 -30.62 -29.95 -4.30
N PRO A 96 -30.61 -31.20 -4.82
CA PRO A 96 -29.47 -32.10 -4.71
C PRO A 96 -28.19 -31.53 -5.34
N ASP A 97 -27.04 -31.95 -4.80
CA ASP A 97 -25.74 -31.73 -5.46
C ASP A 97 -25.75 -32.39 -6.84
N LYS A 98 -25.19 -31.71 -7.84
CA LYS A 98 -25.21 -32.09 -9.27
C LYS A 98 -26.58 -32.05 -9.96
N CYS A 99 -27.60 -31.46 -9.33
CA CYS A 99 -28.86 -31.17 -10.02
C CYS A 99 -28.59 -30.25 -11.22
N ASP A 100 -29.15 -30.58 -12.38
CA ASP A 100 -29.01 -29.83 -13.62
C ASP A 100 -30.36 -29.32 -14.13
N ILE A 101 -30.37 -28.73 -15.33
CA ILE A 101 -31.60 -28.23 -15.96
C ILE A 101 -32.49 -29.37 -16.46
N GLY A 102 -31.89 -30.49 -16.88
CA GLY A 102 -32.61 -31.69 -17.26
C GLY A 102 -33.46 -32.27 -16.12
N ASP A 103 -32.92 -32.28 -14.91
CA ASP A 103 -33.60 -32.73 -13.70
C ASP A 103 -34.81 -31.85 -13.37
N LEU A 104 -34.66 -30.53 -13.42
CA LEU A 104 -35.77 -29.58 -13.25
C LEU A 104 -36.92 -29.85 -14.24
N ILE A 105 -36.60 -30.13 -15.50
CA ILE A 105 -37.59 -30.41 -16.53
C ILE A 105 -38.31 -31.74 -16.23
N ARG A 106 -37.56 -32.77 -15.80
CA ARG A 106 -38.11 -34.09 -15.44
C ARG A 106 -39.08 -33.98 -14.26
N ASP A 107 -38.77 -33.11 -13.31
CA ASP A 107 -39.59 -32.84 -12.12
C ASP A 107 -40.75 -31.88 -12.42
N GLY A 108 -40.93 -31.46 -13.68
CA GLY A 108 -42.04 -30.59 -14.11
C GLY A 108 -41.88 -29.12 -13.70
N VAL A 109 -40.69 -28.70 -13.27
CA VAL A 109 -40.40 -27.31 -12.91
C VAL A 109 -40.36 -26.44 -14.16
N ASN A 110 -41.01 -25.28 -14.11
CA ASN A 110 -40.92 -24.31 -15.18
C ASN A 110 -39.57 -23.59 -15.16
N VAL A 111 -38.62 -24.07 -15.95
CA VAL A 111 -37.23 -23.56 -15.97
C VAL A 111 -37.16 -22.06 -16.31
N ALA A 112 -38.07 -21.54 -17.13
CA ALA A 112 -38.06 -20.12 -17.51
C ALA A 112 -38.43 -19.20 -16.33
N ASP A 113 -39.35 -19.66 -15.48
CA ASP A 113 -39.77 -18.98 -14.26
C ASP A 113 -38.74 -19.18 -13.15
N PHE A 114 -38.25 -20.41 -12.98
CA PHE A 114 -37.15 -20.73 -12.08
C PHE A 114 -35.91 -19.85 -12.34
N ALA A 115 -35.48 -19.74 -13.60
CA ALA A 115 -34.38 -18.87 -14.00
C ALA A 115 -34.70 -17.37 -13.83
N ARG A 116 -35.97 -16.96 -13.75
CA ARG A 116 -36.33 -15.56 -13.48
C ARG A 116 -36.23 -15.26 -11.99
N GLU A 117 -36.60 -16.21 -11.15
CA GLU A 117 -36.64 -16.08 -9.70
C GLU A 117 -35.26 -16.28 -9.05
N HIS A 118 -34.47 -17.22 -9.55
CA HIS A 118 -33.23 -17.66 -8.91
C HIS A 118 -31.95 -17.22 -9.62
N CYS A 119 -32.04 -16.54 -10.77
CA CYS A 119 -30.88 -15.89 -11.34
C CYS A 119 -30.64 -14.53 -10.69
N ILE A 120 -29.48 -14.39 -10.06
CA ILE A 120 -29.05 -13.15 -9.42
C ILE A 120 -28.28 -12.32 -10.43
N LYS A 121 -28.65 -11.04 -10.55
CA LYS A 121 -27.94 -10.09 -11.40
C LYS A 121 -26.49 -10.01 -10.96
N VAL A 122 -25.60 -10.37 -11.89
CA VAL A 122 -24.19 -10.01 -11.78
C VAL A 122 -24.15 -8.53 -12.07
N THR A 123 -24.26 -7.74 -11.02
CA THR A 123 -23.96 -6.32 -11.11
C THR A 123 -22.47 -6.28 -11.45
N ALA A 124 -22.13 -6.03 -12.73
CA ALA A 124 -20.81 -5.53 -13.07
C ALA A 124 -20.57 -4.43 -12.06
N GLY A 125 -19.62 -4.61 -11.13
CA GLY A 125 -19.52 -3.78 -9.94
C GLY A 125 -19.40 -2.32 -10.37
N GLN A 126 -20.54 -1.63 -10.48
CA GLN A 126 -20.54 -0.20 -10.60
C GLN A 126 -19.96 0.22 -9.28
N ARG A 127 -18.72 0.69 -9.31
CA ARG A 127 -18.13 1.39 -8.18
C ARG A 127 -19.09 2.53 -7.86
N ARG A 128 -19.99 2.30 -6.91
CA ARG A 128 -20.85 3.34 -6.40
C ARG A 128 -19.93 4.24 -5.61
N ILE A 129 -19.83 5.49 -6.03
CA ILE A 129 -19.19 6.51 -5.22
C ILE A 129 -20.15 6.74 -4.06
N LEU A 130 -19.72 6.34 -2.86
CA LEU A 130 -20.48 6.55 -1.64
C LEU A 130 -20.18 7.96 -1.13
N PHE A 131 -21.22 8.78 -0.98
CA PHE A 131 -21.13 10.08 -0.33
C PHE A 131 -21.71 9.92 1.08
N LEU A 132 -20.94 10.30 2.10
CA LEU A 132 -21.41 10.41 3.47
C LEU A 132 -21.71 11.87 3.76
N SER A 133 -22.80 12.14 4.49
CA SER A 133 -23.09 13.47 5.01
C SER A 133 -22.09 13.81 6.12
N GLY A 134 -21.59 15.04 6.16
CA GLY A 134 -20.50 15.43 7.07
C GLY A 134 -20.84 15.24 8.55
N ASP A 135 -22.11 15.42 8.93
CA ASP A 135 -22.65 15.20 10.27
C ASP A 135 -22.71 13.72 10.68
N ALA A 136 -22.72 12.80 9.71
CA ALA A 136 -22.68 11.36 9.95
C ALA A 136 -21.25 10.79 10.03
N ILE A 137 -20.21 11.62 9.80
CA ILE A 137 -18.81 11.20 9.86
C ILE A 137 -18.26 11.51 11.26
N PRO A 138 -17.80 10.50 12.01
CA PRO A 138 -17.23 10.74 13.33
C PRO A 138 -15.91 11.51 13.23
N GLU A 139 -15.62 12.31 14.26
CA GLU A 139 -14.32 12.97 14.37
C GLU A 139 -13.19 11.93 14.47
N GLU A 140 -12.22 12.02 13.57
CA GLU A 140 -11.02 11.19 13.59
C GLU A 140 -9.95 11.84 14.46
N LYS A 141 -9.55 11.17 15.55
CA LYS A 141 -8.39 11.59 16.37
C LYS A 141 -7.13 10.89 15.86
N VAL A 142 -6.08 11.67 15.63
CA VAL A 142 -4.77 11.14 15.22
C VAL A 142 -4.10 10.47 16.41
N GLY A 143 -3.92 9.15 16.33
CA GLY A 143 -3.09 8.40 17.27
C GLY A 143 -1.61 8.58 16.92
N TRP A 144 -0.77 8.81 17.93
CA TRP A 144 0.67 9.03 17.74
C TRP A 144 1.50 7.92 18.35
N TRP A 145 2.47 7.41 17.60
CA TRP A 145 3.56 6.61 18.15
C TRP A 145 4.65 7.53 18.71
N TRP A 146 5.06 8.51 17.91
CA TRP A 146 5.92 9.61 18.34
C TRP A 146 5.17 10.92 18.13
N ARG A 147 4.72 11.54 19.23
CA ARG A 147 3.87 12.74 19.19
C ARG A 147 4.49 13.83 18.30
N GLY A 148 3.72 14.30 17.33
CA GLY A 148 4.14 15.30 16.34
C GLY A 148 5.01 14.77 15.21
N HIS A 149 5.57 13.55 15.31
CA HIS A 149 6.59 13.04 14.40
C HIS A 149 6.10 11.82 13.59
N ILE A 150 5.61 10.77 14.26
CA ILE A 150 5.19 9.52 13.63
C ILE A 150 3.77 9.15 14.10
N PRO A 151 2.74 9.32 13.25
CA PRO A 151 1.38 8.89 13.55
C PRO A 151 1.19 7.38 13.34
N PHE A 152 0.25 6.79 14.07
CA PHE A 152 -0.32 5.48 13.73
C PHE A 152 -1.21 5.58 12.48
N ASN A 153 -1.77 4.45 12.02
CA ASN A 153 -2.67 4.36 10.87
C ASN A 153 -2.06 4.90 9.54
N THR A 154 -0.73 4.96 9.46
CA THR A 154 0.01 5.70 8.44
C THR A 154 1.12 4.88 7.84
N PHE A 155 1.30 5.01 6.53
CA PHE A 155 2.52 4.58 5.86
C PHE A 155 3.59 5.68 5.96
N VAL A 156 4.75 5.30 6.49
CA VAL A 156 5.95 6.11 6.68
C VAL A 156 7.01 5.66 5.70
N SER A 157 7.53 6.59 4.90
CA SER A 157 8.69 6.32 4.04
C SER A 157 9.95 6.84 4.72
N LEU A 158 10.91 5.95 5.01
CA LEU A 158 12.23 6.32 5.52
C LEU A 158 13.27 6.17 4.41
N SER A 159 13.84 7.29 3.98
CA SER A 159 14.78 7.34 2.86
C SER A 159 16.12 7.96 3.23
N GLY A 160 17.14 7.74 2.40
CA GLY A 160 18.45 8.34 2.60
C GLY A 160 19.53 7.59 1.81
N LEU A 161 20.69 8.21 1.65
CA LEU A 161 21.83 7.58 0.99
C LEU A 161 22.27 6.30 1.71
N MET A 162 22.90 5.38 0.98
CA MET A 162 23.51 4.19 1.58
C MET A 162 24.55 4.62 2.63
N GLY A 163 24.58 3.95 3.78
CA GLY A 163 25.51 4.26 4.87
C GLY A 163 25.07 5.36 5.85
N THR A 164 23.86 5.92 5.68
CA THR A 164 23.26 6.91 6.61
C THR A 164 22.51 6.28 7.81
N GLN A 165 22.73 4.99 8.08
CA GLN A 165 22.24 4.31 9.30
C GLN A 165 20.70 4.24 9.46
N LYS A 166 19.94 4.16 8.35
CA LYS A 166 18.47 4.01 8.36
C LYS A 166 17.99 2.82 9.19
N SER A 167 18.60 1.65 8.98
CA SER A 167 18.23 0.43 9.67
C SER A 167 18.53 0.52 11.18
N ALA A 168 19.57 1.25 11.59
CA ALA A 168 19.83 1.53 13.01
C ALA A 168 18.72 2.39 13.63
N VAL A 169 18.25 3.41 12.91
CA VAL A 169 17.12 4.25 13.36
C VAL A 169 15.88 3.40 13.60
N VAL A 170 15.44 2.58 12.64
CA VAL A 170 14.21 1.79 12.82
C VAL A 170 14.33 0.68 13.87
N ARG A 171 15.54 0.16 14.11
CA ARG A 171 15.79 -0.88 15.14
C ARG A 171 15.68 -0.29 16.54
N ASP A 172 16.20 0.92 16.74
CA ASP A 172 15.98 1.68 17.97
C ASP A 172 14.50 2.03 18.14
N LEU A 173 13.82 2.52 17.08
CA LEU A 173 12.39 2.78 17.14
C LEU A 173 11.61 1.51 17.52
N ALA A 174 11.91 0.37 16.88
CA ALA A 174 11.30 -0.92 17.22
C ALA A 174 11.51 -1.27 18.69
N ALA A 175 12.73 -1.12 19.22
CA ALA A 175 13.02 -1.34 20.63
C ALA A 175 12.19 -0.44 21.56
N ARG A 176 12.03 0.85 21.20
CA ARG A 176 11.16 1.76 21.96
C ARG A 176 9.70 1.34 21.93
N GLY A 177 9.21 0.85 20.78
CA GLY A 177 7.87 0.30 20.64
C GLY A 177 7.64 -0.97 21.46
N THR A 178 8.57 -1.91 21.42
CA THR A 178 8.44 -3.19 22.13
C THR A 178 8.59 -3.07 23.63
N ALA A 179 9.40 -2.13 24.14
CA ALA A 179 9.61 -1.92 25.58
C ALA A 179 8.86 -0.71 26.16
N GLY A 180 8.13 0.07 25.34
CA GLY A 180 7.44 1.29 25.80
C GLY A 180 8.42 2.37 26.28
N LEU A 181 9.58 2.50 25.63
CA LEU A 181 10.58 3.50 25.98
C LEU A 181 10.15 4.87 25.46
N LEU A 182 10.65 5.93 26.10
CA LEU A 182 10.45 7.31 25.65
C LEU A 182 10.95 7.48 24.21
N MET A 183 10.25 8.23 23.38
CA MET A 183 10.79 8.65 22.09
C MET A 183 11.89 9.71 22.28
N PRO A 184 12.81 9.88 21.32
CA PRO A 184 13.84 10.91 21.40
C PRO A 184 13.20 12.29 21.63
N ASN A 185 13.73 13.05 22.59
CA ASN A 185 13.23 14.37 22.95
C ASN A 185 11.74 14.42 23.37
N SER A 186 11.13 13.27 23.72
CA SER A 186 9.76 13.17 24.22
C SER A 186 9.73 13.02 25.75
N THR A 187 8.67 13.54 26.37
CA THR A 187 8.36 13.33 27.79
C THR A 187 7.38 12.18 28.02
N ASP A 188 6.67 11.78 26.96
CA ASP A 188 5.65 10.73 27.02
C ASP A 188 6.10 9.51 26.22
N ALA A 189 5.78 8.33 26.75
CA ALA A 189 5.91 7.04 26.07
C ALA A 189 4.53 6.47 25.78
N VAL A 190 4.45 5.61 24.77
CA VAL A 190 3.26 4.80 24.50
C VAL A 190 3.39 3.44 25.18
N PRO A 191 2.27 2.80 25.56
CA PRO A 191 2.31 1.43 26.08
C PRO A 191 3.05 0.48 25.11
N PRO A 192 3.84 -0.48 25.63
CA PRO A 192 4.53 -1.48 24.81
C PRO A 192 3.59 -2.20 23.85
N PHE A 193 4.08 -2.52 22.65
CA PHE A 193 3.31 -3.22 21.63
C PHE A 193 4.16 -4.13 20.76
N ASP A 194 3.50 -5.02 20.03
CA ASP A 194 4.14 -5.98 19.14
C ASP A 194 4.55 -5.32 17.81
N VAL A 195 5.70 -5.72 17.31
CA VAL A 195 6.33 -5.22 16.07
C VAL A 195 6.55 -6.38 15.11
N LEU A 196 6.05 -6.25 13.88
CA LEU A 196 6.44 -7.13 12.78
C LEU A 196 7.61 -6.51 12.02
N TYR A 197 8.67 -7.28 11.78
CA TYR A 197 9.87 -6.81 11.10
C TYR A 197 10.20 -7.70 9.92
N PHE A 198 10.16 -7.15 8.71
CA PHE A 198 10.57 -7.81 7.48
C PHE A 198 12.00 -7.37 7.16
N THR A 199 12.94 -8.32 7.13
CA THR A 199 14.35 -8.06 6.86
C THR A 199 14.83 -8.79 5.60
N SER A 200 15.60 -8.09 4.77
CA SER A 200 16.28 -8.63 3.60
C SER A 200 17.78 -8.44 3.61
N GLU A 201 18.28 -7.48 4.39
CA GLU A 201 19.71 -7.11 4.44
C GLU A 201 20.46 -7.79 5.60
N ASP A 202 19.75 -8.16 6.67
CA ASP A 202 20.31 -8.79 7.87
C ASP A 202 19.50 -10.05 8.23
N SER A 203 20.12 -10.98 8.95
CA SER A 203 19.42 -12.15 9.47
C SER A 203 18.49 -11.81 10.63
N ALA A 204 17.45 -12.63 10.84
CA ALA A 204 16.54 -12.46 11.98
C ALA A 204 17.27 -12.36 13.34
N SER A 205 18.34 -13.14 13.54
CA SER A 205 19.16 -13.09 14.75
C SER A 205 19.85 -11.74 14.96
N ARG A 206 20.37 -11.12 13.89
CA ARG A 206 21.02 -9.80 13.97
C ARG A 206 20.03 -8.69 14.29
N VAL A 207 18.84 -8.73 13.67
CA VAL A 207 17.74 -7.80 13.99
C VAL A 207 17.36 -7.91 15.47
N ARG A 208 17.15 -9.14 15.97
CA ARG A 208 16.85 -9.40 17.38
C ARG A 208 17.93 -8.83 18.31
N ASP A 209 19.20 -9.09 18.03
CA ASP A 209 20.30 -8.67 18.89
C ASP A 209 20.46 -7.14 18.93
N LEU A 210 20.22 -6.47 17.80
CA LEU A 210 20.23 -5.01 17.74
C LEU A 210 19.02 -4.41 18.46
N VAL A 211 17.81 -4.95 18.30
CA VAL A 211 16.66 -4.49 19.12
C VAL A 211 16.93 -4.67 20.61
N ARG A 212 17.59 -5.77 21.00
CA ARG A 212 17.99 -6.02 22.39
C ARG A 212 19.04 -5.01 22.90
N ILE A 213 20.05 -4.66 22.10
CA ILE A 213 21.07 -3.69 22.55
C ILE A 213 20.47 -2.30 22.79
N HIS A 214 19.38 -1.97 22.10
CA HIS A 214 18.55 -0.78 22.33
C HIS A 214 17.52 -0.94 23.47
N HIS A 215 17.68 -1.96 24.33
CA HIS A 215 16.80 -2.25 25.46
C HIS A 215 15.35 -2.61 25.08
N GLY A 216 15.12 -3.13 23.87
CA GLY A 216 13.82 -3.60 23.43
C GLY A 216 13.43 -4.95 24.01
N ASP A 217 12.12 -5.18 24.16
CA ASP A 217 11.57 -6.50 24.50
C ASP A 217 11.49 -7.37 23.25
N VAL A 218 12.37 -8.37 23.16
CA VAL A 218 12.43 -9.28 22.00
C VAL A 218 11.25 -10.25 21.94
N ASN A 219 10.45 -10.41 23.01
CA ASN A 219 9.26 -11.26 22.98
C ASN A 219 8.10 -10.64 22.18
N ARG A 220 8.16 -9.33 21.97
CA ARG A 220 7.20 -8.55 21.17
C ARG A 220 7.72 -8.24 19.76
N LEU A 221 8.85 -8.85 19.37
CA LEU A 221 9.46 -8.68 18.07
C LEU A 221 9.27 -9.96 17.24
N HIS A 222 8.53 -9.83 16.14
CA HIS A 222 8.26 -10.94 15.20
C HIS A 222 8.97 -10.66 13.89
N VAL A 223 9.99 -11.46 13.56
CA VAL A 223 10.87 -11.18 12.41
C VAL A 223 10.62 -12.18 11.28
N HIS A 224 10.38 -11.66 10.08
CA HIS A 224 10.38 -12.42 8.83
C HIS A 224 11.66 -12.08 8.06
N ASP A 225 12.50 -13.08 7.85
CA ASP A 225 13.74 -12.98 7.08
C ASP A 225 13.52 -13.57 5.68
N ILE A 226 13.64 -12.74 4.65
CA ILE A 226 13.38 -13.18 3.26
C ILE A 226 14.30 -14.32 2.83
N ALA A 227 15.51 -14.41 3.41
CA ALA A 227 16.46 -15.47 3.09
C ALA A 227 16.02 -16.84 3.62
N THR A 228 15.06 -16.88 4.55
CA THR A 228 14.47 -18.12 5.07
C THR A 228 13.30 -18.63 4.22
N SER A 229 12.82 -17.81 3.27
CA SER A 229 11.77 -18.20 2.32
C SER A 229 12.39 -18.85 1.08
N SER A 230 11.81 -19.98 0.63
CA SER A 230 12.21 -20.63 -0.63
C SER A 230 11.68 -19.91 -1.87
N GLU A 231 10.66 -19.06 -1.71
CA GLU A 231 10.04 -18.31 -2.81
C GLU A 231 10.26 -16.80 -2.66
N PRO A 232 10.45 -16.06 -3.77
CA PRO A 232 10.53 -14.59 -3.74
C PRO A 232 9.24 -14.01 -3.15
N LEU A 233 9.35 -13.24 -2.07
CA LEU A 233 8.20 -12.61 -1.43
C LEU A 233 7.93 -11.22 -2.03
N ASP A 234 6.76 -11.04 -2.64
CA ASP A 234 6.20 -9.73 -2.95
C ASP A 234 5.14 -9.36 -1.90
N ILE A 235 5.43 -8.32 -1.13
CA ILE A 235 4.56 -7.81 -0.08
C ILE A 235 3.19 -7.41 -0.63
N LEU A 236 3.10 -6.99 -1.90
CA LEU A 236 1.85 -6.60 -2.55
C LEU A 236 0.92 -7.79 -2.80
N ASP A 237 1.49 -8.97 -2.98
CA ASP A 237 0.74 -10.21 -3.17
C ASP A 237 0.40 -10.85 -1.81
N CYS A 238 1.24 -10.64 -0.79
CA CYS A 238 1.05 -11.15 0.58
C CYS A 238 0.32 -10.17 1.52
N MET A 239 -0.32 -9.11 1.02
CA MET A 239 -0.95 -8.07 1.87
C MET A 239 -1.97 -8.64 2.86
N ALA A 240 -2.69 -9.71 2.48
CA ALA A 240 -3.66 -10.38 3.35
C ALA A 240 -2.97 -11.11 4.52
N ASP A 241 -1.81 -11.73 4.27
CA ASP A 241 -1.04 -12.41 5.31
C ASP A 241 -0.38 -11.41 6.26
N VAL A 242 0.09 -10.27 5.74
CA VAL A 242 0.58 -9.16 6.57
C VAL A 242 -0.54 -8.62 7.45
N GLU A 243 -1.74 -8.42 6.90
CA GLU A 243 -2.92 -8.01 7.67
C GLU A 243 -3.29 -9.03 8.75
N ALA A 244 -3.26 -10.32 8.42
CA ALA A 244 -3.51 -11.40 9.37
C ALA A 244 -2.46 -11.42 10.49
N GLY A 245 -1.17 -11.25 10.16
CA GLY A 245 -0.08 -11.16 11.14
C GLY A 245 -0.21 -9.94 12.06
N ILE A 246 -0.62 -8.79 11.52
CA ILE A 246 -0.89 -7.59 12.33
C ILE A 246 -1.98 -7.90 13.37
N ASN A 247 -3.09 -8.49 12.92
CA ASN A 247 -4.24 -8.75 13.77
C ASN A 247 -3.98 -9.87 14.79
N SER A 248 -3.28 -10.94 14.40
CA SER A 248 -3.02 -12.09 15.27
C SER A 248 -2.09 -11.75 16.43
N HIS A 249 -1.05 -10.95 16.16
CA HIS A 249 -0.09 -10.52 17.18
C HIS A 249 -0.52 -9.25 17.91
N GLY A 250 -1.59 -8.57 17.47
CA GLY A 250 -1.93 -7.22 17.96
C GLY A 250 -0.82 -6.21 17.67
N ALA A 251 -0.07 -6.41 16.58
CA ALA A 251 1.07 -5.59 16.25
C ALA A 251 0.62 -4.18 15.86
N ARG A 252 1.32 -3.16 16.37
CA ARG A 252 1.00 -1.75 16.06
C ARG A 252 1.96 -1.13 15.06
N VAL A 253 3.07 -1.82 14.77
CA VAL A 253 4.08 -1.36 13.81
C VAL A 253 4.51 -2.52 12.92
N VAL A 254 4.66 -2.22 11.63
CA VAL A 254 5.33 -3.08 10.64
C VAL A 254 6.53 -2.35 10.06
N ILE A 255 7.70 -2.99 10.04
CA ILE A 255 8.92 -2.44 9.45
C ILE A 255 9.32 -3.30 8.26
N ILE A 256 9.68 -2.67 7.14
CA ILE A 256 10.15 -3.33 5.91
C ILE A 256 11.54 -2.80 5.55
N ASP A 257 12.57 -3.61 5.79
CA ASP A 257 14.00 -3.30 5.72
C ASP A 257 14.74 -4.29 4.77
N ALA A 258 14.85 -4.04 3.46
CA ALA A 258 14.52 -2.84 2.71
C ALA A 258 13.29 -3.04 1.81
N LEU A 259 12.45 -2.01 1.67
CA LEU A 259 11.20 -2.05 0.90
C LEU A 259 11.41 -2.56 -0.54
N ASN A 260 12.48 -2.17 -1.20
CA ASN A 260 12.75 -2.59 -2.59
C ASN A 260 13.02 -4.10 -2.74
N SER A 261 13.41 -4.79 -1.67
CA SER A 261 13.65 -6.23 -1.69
C SER A 261 12.38 -7.06 -1.52
N PHE A 262 11.29 -6.41 -1.08
CA PHE A 262 10.00 -7.02 -0.80
C PHE A 262 8.92 -6.65 -1.82
N VAL A 263 9.27 -6.01 -2.93
CA VAL A 263 8.29 -5.69 -3.98
C VAL A 263 8.89 -6.06 -5.32
N GLY A 264 8.17 -6.89 -6.10
CA GLY A 264 8.63 -7.44 -7.36
C GLY A 264 8.74 -6.39 -8.46
N GLY A 265 9.82 -6.47 -9.24
CA GLY A 265 10.05 -5.66 -10.45
C GLY A 265 10.79 -4.32 -10.22
N GLU A 266 11.25 -3.70 -11.31
CA GLU A 266 11.92 -2.39 -11.29
C GLU A 266 10.95 -1.24 -10.98
N ILE A 267 10.52 -1.13 -9.73
CA ILE A 267 9.72 0.01 -9.22
C ILE A 267 10.53 1.32 -9.26
N GLY A 268 11.84 1.23 -9.51
CA GLY A 268 12.78 2.35 -9.57
C GLY A 268 12.41 3.44 -10.58
N THR A 269 11.69 3.12 -11.66
CA THR A 269 11.40 4.08 -12.74
C THR A 269 9.91 4.38 -12.94
N ASP A 270 8.99 3.47 -12.60
CA ASP A 270 7.54 3.70 -12.78
C ASP A 270 6.90 4.46 -11.60
N SER A 271 6.47 5.69 -11.85
CA SER A 271 5.74 6.53 -10.88
C SER A 271 4.36 5.96 -10.52
N LYS A 272 3.70 5.24 -11.44
CA LYS A 272 2.38 4.65 -11.22
C LYS A 272 2.45 3.41 -10.33
N ALA A 273 3.42 2.53 -10.54
CA ALA A 273 3.71 1.41 -9.65
C ALA A 273 3.98 1.89 -8.21
N ARG A 274 4.83 2.92 -8.06
CA ARG A 274 5.12 3.54 -6.75
C ARG A 274 3.89 4.10 -6.05
N ARG A 275 3.05 4.86 -6.75
CA ARG A 275 1.80 5.38 -6.18
C ARG A 275 0.84 4.27 -5.78
N THR A 276 0.81 3.19 -6.56
CA THR A 276 0.00 2.00 -6.25
C THR A 276 0.50 1.31 -4.98
N LEU A 277 1.82 1.13 -4.84
CA LEU A 277 2.46 0.58 -3.64
C LEU A 277 2.15 1.42 -2.40
N SER A 278 2.49 2.72 -2.41
CA SER A 278 2.20 3.61 -1.27
C SER A 278 0.70 3.64 -0.93
N GLY A 279 -0.17 3.68 -1.94
CA GLY A 279 -1.61 3.66 -1.74
C GLY A 279 -2.11 2.38 -1.06
N ARG A 280 -1.58 1.22 -1.46
CA ARG A 280 -1.92 -0.08 -0.87
C ARG A 280 -1.40 -0.20 0.57
N LEU A 281 -0.15 0.18 0.82
CA LEU A 281 0.42 0.20 2.18
C LEU A 281 -0.32 1.18 3.09
N GLN A 282 -0.65 2.37 2.60
CA GLN A 282 -1.45 3.34 3.34
C GLN A 282 -2.87 2.84 3.62
N SER A 283 -3.48 2.11 2.68
CA SER A 283 -4.79 1.49 2.89
C SER A 283 -4.73 0.36 3.92
N LEU A 284 -3.65 -0.42 3.95
CA LEU A 284 -3.44 -1.44 4.98
C LEU A 284 -3.28 -0.79 6.35
N ALA A 285 -2.40 0.21 6.47
CA ALA A 285 -2.18 0.96 7.71
C ALA A 285 -3.48 1.55 8.29
N ARG A 286 -4.35 2.11 7.44
CA ARG A 286 -5.67 2.64 7.90
C ARG A 286 -6.63 1.55 8.37
N ARG A 287 -6.67 0.40 7.68
CA ARG A 287 -7.60 -0.69 8.03
C ARG A 287 -7.20 -1.37 9.33
N THR A 288 -5.90 -1.58 9.55
CA THR A 288 -5.39 -2.28 10.74
C THR A 288 -5.10 -1.36 11.91
N GLY A 289 -4.94 -0.06 11.64
CA GLY A 289 -4.49 0.92 12.62
C GLY A 289 -2.97 0.89 12.90
N ALA A 290 -2.21 0.06 12.18
CA ALA A 290 -0.77 -0.02 12.36
C ALA A 290 -0.04 1.15 11.68
N CYS A 291 1.16 1.48 12.19
CA CYS A 291 2.14 2.27 11.46
C CYS A 291 3.01 1.35 10.61
N ILE A 292 3.16 1.62 9.31
CA ILE A 292 4.00 0.82 8.42
C ILE A 292 5.19 1.66 7.98
N ILE A 293 6.42 1.25 8.31
CA ILE A 293 7.65 1.93 7.88
C ILE A 293 8.30 1.13 6.75
N GLY A 294 8.45 1.76 5.58
CA GLY A 294 9.24 1.21 4.47
C GLY A 294 10.58 1.93 4.31
N ILE A 295 11.68 1.17 4.36
CA ILE A 295 13.05 1.70 4.25
C ILE A 295 13.52 1.62 2.81
N ARG A 296 14.15 2.68 2.34
CA ARG A 296 14.69 2.74 0.98
C ARG A 296 16.00 3.51 0.89
N ASN A 297 16.84 3.07 -0.04
CA ASN A 297 18.02 3.83 -0.44
C ASN A 297 17.62 4.86 -1.52
N TRP A 298 18.17 6.07 -1.44
CA TRP A 298 18.23 6.94 -2.61
C TRP A 298 19.22 6.34 -3.62
N GLY A 299 18.86 6.34 -4.91
CA GLY A 299 19.75 5.83 -5.96
C GLY A 299 21.08 6.57 -5.98
N ARG A 300 22.19 5.84 -6.15
CA ARG A 300 23.53 6.43 -6.31
C ARG A 300 23.65 7.17 -7.64
N ALA A 301 24.45 8.23 -7.62
CA ALA A 301 24.57 9.27 -8.64
C ALA A 301 25.42 8.91 -9.88
N GLU A 302 25.40 7.67 -10.36
CA GLU A 302 26.14 7.30 -11.57
C GLU A 302 25.19 7.16 -12.77
N GLY A 303 25.24 8.15 -13.67
CA GLY A 303 24.68 8.06 -15.03
C GLY A 303 23.26 8.58 -15.27
N GLY A 304 22.46 8.91 -14.23
CA GLY A 304 21.09 9.42 -14.39
C GLY A 304 21.00 10.93 -14.68
N THR A 305 20.02 11.35 -15.48
CA THR A 305 19.68 12.78 -15.70
C THR A 305 19.21 13.44 -14.39
N ALA A 306 19.39 14.76 -14.23
CA ALA A 306 18.92 15.50 -13.03
C ALA A 306 17.42 15.26 -12.73
N SER A 307 16.60 15.05 -13.77
CA SER A 307 15.19 14.70 -13.65
C SER A 307 14.95 13.28 -13.09
N GLN A 308 15.75 12.28 -13.48
CA GLN A 308 15.69 10.93 -12.90
C GLN A 308 16.15 10.92 -11.43
N LYS A 309 17.12 11.79 -11.09
CA LYS A 309 17.60 12.01 -9.70
C LYS A 309 16.48 12.55 -8.80
N ALA A 310 15.71 13.52 -9.29
CA ALA A 310 14.51 14.00 -8.61
C ALA A 310 13.46 12.89 -8.53
N LEU A 311 13.02 12.32 -9.65
CA LEU A 311 11.93 11.33 -9.71
C LEU A 311 12.13 10.10 -8.80
N GLY A 312 13.36 9.62 -8.64
CA GLY A 312 13.70 8.56 -7.70
C GLY A 312 13.43 8.98 -6.25
N ALA A 313 13.95 10.12 -5.80
CA ALA A 313 13.75 10.62 -4.43
C ALA A 313 12.32 11.12 -4.17
N THR A 314 11.64 11.74 -5.14
CA THR A 314 10.36 12.47 -4.96
C THR A 314 9.09 11.60 -5.04
N SER A 315 9.10 10.48 -5.76
CA SER A 315 7.85 9.84 -6.19
C SER A 315 7.06 9.06 -5.12
N LEU A 316 7.71 8.48 -4.11
CA LEU A 316 7.02 7.86 -2.95
C LEU A 316 6.78 8.88 -1.82
N SER A 317 7.64 9.91 -1.70
CA SER A 317 7.49 10.98 -0.72
C SER A 317 6.28 11.89 -1.00
N ASP A 318 5.93 12.08 -2.26
CA ASP A 318 4.71 12.80 -2.64
C ASP A 318 3.43 12.13 -2.10
N VAL A 319 3.41 10.80 -2.02
CA VAL A 319 2.21 10.01 -1.69
C VAL A 319 2.13 9.63 -0.20
N ALA A 320 3.27 9.42 0.46
CA ALA A 320 3.28 9.10 1.88
C ALA A 320 2.78 10.28 2.73
N ARG A 321 2.08 9.98 3.83
CA ARG A 321 1.62 11.00 4.80
C ARG A 321 2.73 11.37 5.79
N CYS A 322 3.70 10.49 5.99
CA CYS A 322 4.90 10.76 6.78
C CYS A 322 6.14 10.39 5.96
N VAL A 323 7.05 11.36 5.80
CA VAL A 323 8.31 11.19 5.05
C VAL A 323 9.46 11.57 5.96
N MET A 324 10.30 10.57 6.22
CA MET A 324 11.50 10.67 7.03
C MET A 324 12.73 10.50 6.15
N ASN A 325 13.76 11.29 6.41
CA ASN A 325 15.04 11.22 5.70
C ASN A 325 16.21 11.12 6.67
N THR A 326 17.21 10.31 6.33
CA THR A 326 18.51 10.30 7.01
C THR A 326 19.59 10.94 6.16
N ARG A 327 20.41 11.77 6.78
CA ARG A 327 21.62 12.33 6.18
C ARG A 327 22.81 12.22 7.12
N GLU A 328 24.01 12.18 6.56
CA GLU A 328 25.23 12.35 7.34
C GLU A 328 25.48 13.86 7.54
N LEU A 329 25.85 14.24 8.76
CA LEU A 329 26.23 15.60 9.10
C LEU A 329 27.75 15.79 8.89
N PRO A 330 28.21 17.01 8.59
CA PRO A 330 29.63 17.32 8.59
C PRO A 330 30.28 16.92 9.92
N PRO A 331 31.51 16.36 9.88
CA PRO A 331 32.22 15.97 11.09
C PRO A 331 32.50 17.20 11.98
N ILE A 332 32.43 17.01 13.30
CA ILE A 332 32.88 18.01 14.26
C ILE A 332 34.34 17.74 14.59
N GLY A 333 35.24 18.55 14.04
CA GLY A 333 36.68 18.41 14.24
C GLY A 333 37.27 17.19 13.53
N GLU A 334 38.61 17.12 13.48
CA GLU A 334 39.31 15.95 12.96
C GLU A 334 39.15 14.77 13.94
N GLY A 335 38.75 13.60 13.43
CA GLY A 335 38.60 12.38 14.22
C GLY A 335 37.35 12.26 15.08
N GLY A 336 36.41 13.23 15.00
CA GLY A 336 35.13 13.14 15.68
C GLY A 336 34.26 11.97 15.18
N PRO A 337 33.34 11.44 16.01
CA PRO A 337 32.45 10.36 15.60
C PRO A 337 31.57 10.80 14.44
N ARG A 338 31.24 9.87 13.54
CA ARG A 338 30.28 10.13 12.46
C ARG A 338 28.93 10.48 13.06
N ARG A 339 28.38 11.63 12.64
CA ARG A 339 27.09 12.14 13.07
C ARG A 339 26.10 12.07 11.92
N PHE A 340 24.86 11.79 12.25
CA PHE A 340 23.76 11.69 11.30
C PHE A 340 22.59 12.54 11.78
N LEU A 341 21.62 12.74 10.91
CA LEU A 341 20.43 13.51 11.18
C LEU A 341 19.22 12.76 10.66
N LEU A 342 18.23 12.57 11.52
CA LEU A 342 16.89 12.16 11.13
C LEU A 342 16.04 13.42 10.93
N GLU A 343 15.43 13.51 9.77
CA GLU A 343 14.59 14.64 9.39
C GLU A 343 13.19 14.19 8.99
N PHE A 344 12.24 15.09 9.22
CA PHE A 344 10.86 14.91 8.86
C PHE A 344 10.55 15.90 7.74
N GLU A 345 10.59 15.43 6.50
CA GLU A 345 10.28 16.24 5.33
C GLU A 345 8.79 16.59 5.30
N LYS A 346 7.95 15.64 5.74
CA LYS A 346 6.49 15.77 5.73
C LYS A 346 5.89 14.95 6.86
N VAL A 347 4.95 15.56 7.59
CA VAL A 347 4.00 14.87 8.46
C VAL A 347 2.64 15.52 8.22
N SER A 348 1.73 14.86 7.50
CA SER A 348 0.47 15.49 7.06
C SER A 348 -0.41 15.97 8.21
N ASP A 349 -0.25 15.39 9.39
CA ASP A 349 -1.11 15.58 10.56
C ASP A 349 -0.49 16.50 11.63
N ALA A 350 0.67 17.12 11.34
CA ALA A 350 1.36 18.06 12.24
C ALA A 350 2.18 19.10 11.49
N PRO A 351 2.56 20.24 12.13
CA PRO A 351 3.62 21.10 11.63
C PRO A 351 4.92 20.32 11.42
N LYS A 352 5.77 20.78 10.49
CA LYS A 352 7.05 20.13 10.20
C LYS A 352 7.87 19.95 11.49
N PRO A 353 8.17 18.70 11.90
CA PRO A 353 8.92 18.45 13.12
C PRO A 353 10.36 18.90 13.02
N LYS A 354 10.98 19.15 14.18
CA LYS A 354 12.41 19.44 14.23
C LYS A 354 13.21 18.20 13.87
N ALA A 355 14.37 18.42 13.27
CA ALA A 355 15.28 17.34 12.94
C ALA A 355 16.02 16.88 14.21
N VAL A 356 16.29 15.58 14.31
CA VAL A 356 16.94 14.97 15.48
C VAL A 356 18.29 14.37 15.06
N PRO A 357 19.41 14.93 15.52
CA PRO A 357 20.72 14.35 15.27
C PRO A 357 20.93 13.07 16.06
N TYR A 358 21.79 12.20 15.55
CA TYR A 358 22.18 10.98 16.24
C TYR A 358 23.59 10.53 15.87
N THR A 359 24.16 9.71 16.74
CA THR A 359 25.41 8.98 16.50
C THR A 359 25.18 7.49 16.62
N VAL A 360 26.06 6.69 16.01
CA VAL A 360 26.05 5.24 16.13
C VAL A 360 27.38 4.81 16.73
N GLN A 361 27.34 4.15 17.88
CA GLN A 361 28.51 3.68 18.61
C GLN A 361 28.68 2.17 18.47
N ASP A 362 29.93 1.73 18.43
CA ASP A 362 30.28 0.31 18.47
C ASP A 362 30.12 -0.24 19.89
N ARG A 363 29.39 -1.35 20.00
CA ARG A 363 29.17 -2.08 21.26
C ARG A 363 29.71 -3.50 21.25
N SER A 364 30.43 -3.87 20.19
CA SER A 364 31.06 -5.17 20.10
C SER A 364 32.16 -5.33 21.15
N THR A 365 32.23 -6.53 21.73
CA THR A 365 33.26 -6.95 22.68
C THR A 365 34.28 -7.87 22.02
N GLY A 366 33.99 -8.36 20.81
CA GLY A 366 34.89 -9.18 20.01
C GLY A 366 34.34 -9.53 18.63
N PRO A 367 34.91 -10.54 17.96
CA PRO A 367 34.48 -10.92 16.61
C PRO A 367 33.04 -11.46 16.53
N SER A 368 32.58 -12.17 17.57
CA SER A 368 31.27 -12.85 17.61
C SER A 368 30.08 -11.90 17.69
N ASP A 369 30.29 -10.68 18.17
CA ASP A 369 29.27 -9.63 18.33
C ASP A 369 29.65 -8.34 17.58
N SER A 370 30.54 -8.47 16.59
CA SER A 370 31.07 -7.38 15.76
C SER A 370 30.01 -6.55 15.02
N HIS A 371 28.77 -7.01 14.98
CA HIS A 371 27.62 -6.31 14.41
C HIS A 371 26.89 -5.40 15.40
N LEU A 372 27.16 -5.50 16.70
CA LEU A 372 26.44 -4.74 17.72
C LEU A 372 26.77 -3.25 17.62
N ARG A 373 25.75 -2.47 17.31
CA ARG A 373 25.80 -1.02 17.19
C ARG A 373 24.61 -0.43 17.93
N GLU A 374 24.83 0.66 18.66
CA GLU A 374 23.79 1.35 19.42
C GLU A 374 23.68 2.81 18.98
N ILE A 375 22.46 3.34 18.93
CA ILE A 375 22.15 4.71 18.52
C ILE A 375 22.10 5.61 19.75
N PHE A 376 22.62 6.81 19.60
CA PHE A 376 22.54 7.86 20.61
C PHE A 376 21.91 9.09 19.99
N TRP A 377 20.70 9.39 20.44
CA TRP A 377 19.96 10.56 20.01
C TRP A 377 20.46 11.81 20.73
N GLU A 378 20.55 12.90 19.98
CA GLU A 378 20.88 14.21 20.49
C GLU A 378 19.63 15.09 20.59
N LYS A 379 19.81 16.31 21.11
CA LYS A 379 18.74 17.30 21.16
C LYS A 379 18.28 17.69 19.76
N GLU A 380 16.98 17.84 19.60
CA GLU A 380 16.37 18.45 18.42
C GLU A 380 17.08 19.77 18.05
N ILE A 381 17.34 19.95 16.75
CA ILE A 381 17.97 21.16 16.23
C ILE A 381 16.96 22.00 15.45
N THR A 382 17.12 23.32 15.51
CA THR A 382 16.30 24.24 14.71
C THR A 382 16.74 24.23 13.24
N GLU A 383 15.88 24.68 12.32
CA GLU A 383 16.28 24.85 10.91
C GLU A 383 17.45 25.83 10.75
N GLU A 384 17.53 26.84 11.63
CA GLU A 384 18.64 27.80 11.63
C GLU A 384 19.96 27.14 12.05
N ASP A 385 19.94 26.33 13.12
CA ASP A 385 21.13 25.58 13.56
C ASP A 385 21.56 24.55 12.52
N LEU A 386 20.61 23.85 11.91
CA LEU A 386 20.88 22.93 10.82
C LEU A 386 21.55 23.66 9.64
N ARG A 387 21.02 24.83 9.24
CA ARG A 387 21.63 25.63 8.16
C ARG A 387 23.06 26.03 8.50
N ARG A 388 23.32 26.43 9.75
CA ARG A 388 24.67 26.77 10.22
C ARG A 388 25.63 25.59 10.20
N ILE A 389 25.14 24.38 10.49
CA ILE A 389 25.95 23.14 10.45
C ILE A 389 26.31 22.78 9.01
N LEU A 390 25.37 22.90 8.07
CA LEU A 390 25.58 22.51 6.67
C LEU A 390 26.35 23.54 5.85
N HIS A 391 26.23 24.83 6.21
CA HIS A 391 26.84 25.95 5.49
C HIS A 391 27.68 26.81 6.43
N PRO A 392 28.80 26.28 6.96
CA PRO A 392 29.65 27.02 7.91
C PRO A 392 30.30 28.29 7.30
N GLU A 393 30.42 28.35 5.97
CA GLU A 393 30.98 29.49 5.21
C GLU A 393 30.10 30.75 5.26
N ASP A 394 28.77 30.62 5.48
CA ASP A 394 27.82 31.77 5.54
C ASP A 394 28.13 32.74 6.70
N LYS A 395 28.95 32.32 7.69
CA LYS A 395 29.48 33.20 8.74
C LYS A 395 30.44 34.28 8.24
N LYS A 396 31.16 34.04 7.13
CA LYS A 396 32.23 34.97 6.67
C LYS A 396 31.69 36.23 6.01
N VAL A 397 30.46 36.21 5.48
CA VAL A 397 29.86 37.37 4.80
C VAL A 397 29.23 38.33 5.81
N ALA A 398 28.58 37.83 6.86
CA ALA A 398 27.93 38.67 7.87
C ALA A 398 28.92 39.45 8.76
N ARG A 399 30.17 38.97 8.93
CA ARG A 399 31.21 39.68 9.70
C ARG A 399 32.01 40.71 8.90
N LYS A 400 31.93 40.72 7.57
CA LYS A 400 32.63 41.72 6.72
C LYS A 400 31.81 42.97 6.41
N GLY A 401 30.54 43.05 6.86
CA GLY A 401 29.64 44.18 6.57
C GLY A 401 29.62 45.33 7.58
N ASN A 402 30.23 45.19 8.76
CA ASN A 402 30.26 46.27 9.76
C ASN A 402 31.66 46.89 9.85
N GLY A 403 31.99 47.70 8.85
CA GLY A 403 33.18 48.55 8.83
C GLY A 403 33.05 49.67 7.81
N SER A 404 32.91 50.90 8.32
CA SER A 404 33.02 52.20 7.64
C SER A 404 32.00 52.61 6.57
N GLY A 405 31.04 53.44 6.99
CA GLY A 405 30.95 54.86 6.58
C GLY A 405 30.52 55.19 5.15
N ALA A 406 29.26 55.64 4.99
CA ALA A 406 28.92 56.99 4.53
C ALA A 406 27.43 57.06 4.15
N THR A 407 26.75 58.00 4.81
CA THR A 407 25.42 58.53 4.49
C THR A 407 25.26 58.90 3.02
N HIS A 408 24.21 58.37 2.38
CA HIS A 408 23.39 59.13 1.44
C HIS A 408 21.94 58.62 1.48
N LEU A 409 21.08 59.35 2.21
CA LEU A 409 19.65 59.30 1.99
C LEU A 409 19.35 59.88 0.59
N ALA A 410 18.80 59.07 -0.30
CA ALA A 410 18.11 59.54 -1.49
C ALA A 410 16.66 59.07 -1.43
N VAL A 411 15.78 60.00 -1.07
CA VAL A 411 14.32 59.91 -1.17
C VAL A 411 13.95 59.71 -2.65
N VAL A 412 13.20 58.66 -2.97
CA VAL A 412 12.58 58.49 -4.30
C VAL A 412 11.08 58.38 -4.13
N GLY A 413 10.39 59.51 -4.36
CA GLY A 413 8.95 59.55 -4.62
C GLY A 413 8.63 59.10 -6.06
N PRO A 414 7.36 58.78 -6.36
CA PRO A 414 6.98 58.15 -7.62
C PRO A 414 6.85 59.19 -8.74
N LYS A 415 7.48 58.95 -9.90
CA LYS A 415 7.28 59.76 -11.12
C LYS A 415 6.67 58.94 -12.25
N GLY A 416 5.36 59.14 -12.40
CA GLY A 416 4.72 59.70 -13.60
C GLY A 416 5.17 59.26 -14.98
N ALA A 417 4.23 58.62 -15.67
CA ALA A 417 4.21 58.34 -17.10
C ALA A 417 4.47 59.57 -17.98
N LYS A 418 5.21 59.38 -19.07
CA LYS A 418 5.28 60.31 -20.20
C LYS A 418 4.67 59.66 -21.44
N ARG A 419 3.59 60.27 -21.94
CA ARG A 419 3.13 60.21 -23.34
C ARG A 419 3.59 61.49 -24.05
N LYS A 420 4.23 61.34 -25.21
CA LYS A 420 4.32 62.26 -26.37
C LYS A 420 4.80 61.35 -27.52
N ARG A 421 4.31 61.37 -28.74
CA ARG A 421 3.37 62.24 -29.46
C ARG A 421 2.74 61.41 -30.56
#